data_AF-A0A4Q3LUN8-F1
#
_entry.id   AF-A0A4Q3LUN8-F1
#
_cell.length_a   1.000
_cell.length_b   1.000
_cell.length_c   1.000
_cell.angle_alpha   90.00
_cell.angle_beta   90.00
_cell.angle_gamma   90.00
#
_symmetry.space_group_name_H-M   'P 1'
#
loop_
_entity.id
_entity.type
_entity.pdbx_description
1 polymer ?
#
loop_
_entity_poly.entity_id
_entity_poly.type
_entity_poly.pdbx_seq_one_letter_code
_entity_poly.pdbx_strand_id
1 'polypeptide(L)'
;MNQLQLFLPCAAGVEGYLADEVHQITGLTGNDLLMGRGGVLLRASWRDALLLNLYSRLTQRVLVQVGQRMYRNENDLYGMASEVAWEI
;
A
#
# COMPACT_ATOMS: atom_id res chain seq x y z
N MET A 1 -2.38 17.45 -0.86
CA MET A 1 -1.24 16.51 -0.78
C MET A 1 -1.72 15.19 -1.36
N ASN A 2 -1.00 14.63 -2.33
CA ASN A 2 -1.46 13.46 -3.10
C ASN A 2 -1.79 12.27 -2.18
N GLN A 3 -2.98 11.71 -2.38
CA GLN A 3 -3.44 10.49 -1.73
C GLN A 3 -2.84 9.29 -2.48
N LEU A 4 -2.15 8.42 -1.76
CA LEU A 4 -1.52 7.20 -2.24
C LEU A 4 -2.36 6.00 -1.86
N GLN A 5 -2.35 4.98 -2.72
CA GLN A 5 -2.78 3.64 -2.35
C GLN A 5 -1.54 2.83 -1.97
N LEU A 6 -1.47 2.39 -0.72
CA LEU A 6 -0.35 1.62 -0.20
C LEU A 6 -0.75 0.19 0.11
N PHE A 7 0.20 -0.73 -0.02
CA PHE A 7 0.11 -2.08 0.52
C PHE A 7 1.31 -2.37 1.41
N LEU A 8 1.03 -2.80 2.64
CA LEU A 8 2.02 -3.17 3.64
C LEU A 8 1.90 -4.67 3.93
N PRO A 9 2.73 -5.51 3.28
CA PRO A 9 2.71 -6.94 3.55
C PRO A 9 3.35 -7.29 4.89
N CYS A 10 2.84 -8.35 5.52
CA CYS A 10 3.38 -8.93 6.73
C CYS A 10 3.32 -10.46 6.70
N ALA A 11 3.85 -11.10 7.74
CA ALA A 11 3.62 -12.53 7.94
C ALA A 11 2.11 -12.83 8.08
N ALA A 12 1.69 -14.02 7.64
CA ALA A 12 0.30 -14.43 7.77
C ALA A 12 -0.09 -14.56 9.26
N GLY A 13 -1.26 -14.03 9.62
CA GLY A 13 -1.80 -14.06 10.99
C GLY A 13 -1.43 -12.86 11.86
N VAL A 14 -0.60 -11.93 11.37
CA VAL A 14 -0.27 -10.69 12.10
C VAL A 14 -0.93 -9.43 11.53
N GLU A 15 -1.85 -9.58 10.57
CA GLU A 15 -2.50 -8.46 9.89
C GLU A 15 -3.24 -7.52 10.86
N GLY A 16 -3.84 -8.06 11.92
CA GLY A 16 -4.47 -7.26 12.98
C GLY A 16 -3.47 -6.40 13.75
N TYR A 17 -2.35 -6.98 14.17
CA TYR A 17 -1.29 -6.24 14.84
C TYR A 17 -0.67 -5.16 13.94
N LEU A 18 -0.50 -5.46 12.65
CA LEU A 18 -0.04 -4.47 11.68
C LEU A 18 -1.07 -3.35 11.49
N ALA A 19 -2.37 -3.66 11.41
CA ALA A 19 -3.41 -2.65 11.32
C ALA A 19 -3.39 -1.71 12.54
N ASP A 20 -3.27 -2.27 13.75
CA ASP A 20 -3.16 -1.48 14.98
C ASP A 20 -1.91 -0.59 14.95
N GLU A 21 -0.75 -1.12 14.56
CA GLU A 21 0.50 -0.35 14.44
C GLU A 21 0.35 0.80 13.43
N VAL A 22 -0.22 0.52 12.25
CA VAL A 22 -0.45 1.54 11.22
C VAL A 22 -1.39 2.62 11.74
N HIS A 23 -2.48 2.25 12.42
CA HIS A 23 -3.39 3.20 13.03
C HIS A 23 -2.66 4.09 14.06
N GLN A 24 -1.81 3.53 14.91
CA GLN A 24 -1.04 4.30 15.89
C GLN A 24 -0.06 5.29 15.23
N ILE A 25 0.59 4.89 14.14
CA ILE A 25 1.58 5.74 13.45
C ILE A 25 0.91 6.87 12.65
N THR A 26 -0.22 6.58 12.00
CA THR A 26 -0.80 7.45 10.96
C THR A 26 -2.16 8.06 11.32
N GLY A 27 -2.86 7.48 12.30
CA GLY A 27 -4.23 7.83 12.64
C GLY A 27 -5.30 7.31 11.66
N LEU A 28 -4.92 6.57 10.60
CA LEU A 28 -5.86 6.05 9.61
C LEU A 28 -6.84 5.04 10.22
N THR A 29 -8.10 5.07 9.77
CA THR A 29 -9.18 4.20 10.24
C THR A 29 -10.20 3.91 9.14
N GLY A 30 -11.13 2.99 9.39
CA GLY A 30 -12.28 2.74 8.51
C GLY A 30 -11.85 2.36 7.08
N ASN A 31 -12.34 3.09 6.08
CA ASN A 31 -12.07 2.78 4.67
C ASN A 31 -10.65 3.14 4.21
N ASP A 32 -9.88 3.85 5.04
CA ASP A 32 -8.50 4.23 4.71
C ASP A 32 -7.46 3.24 5.27
N LEU A 33 -7.89 2.25 6.07
CA LEU A 33 -7.07 1.16 6.60
C LEU A 33 -7.87 -0.15 6.57
N LEU A 34 -7.53 -1.04 5.64
CA LEU A 34 -8.23 -2.30 5.45
C LEU A 34 -7.26 -3.48 5.60
N MET A 35 -7.63 -4.47 6.40
CA MET A 35 -6.89 -5.73 6.45
C MET A 35 -7.18 -6.57 5.20
N GLY A 36 -6.13 -7.14 4.63
CA GLY A 36 -6.20 -8.10 3.52
C GLY A 36 -5.49 -9.40 3.88
N ARG A 37 -5.36 -10.32 2.91
CA ARG A 37 -4.51 -11.49 3.11
C ARG A 37 -3.04 -11.10 3.05
N GLY A 38 -2.28 -11.39 4.10
CA GLY A 38 -0.84 -11.18 4.15
C GLY A 38 -0.42 -9.71 4.25
N GLY A 39 -1.30 -8.81 4.70
CA GLY A 39 -0.97 -7.39 4.86
C GLY A 39 -2.19 -6.48 5.03
N VAL A 40 -1.93 -5.17 4.98
CA VAL A 40 -2.97 -4.12 5.05
C VAL A 40 -2.90 -3.19 3.84
N LEU A 41 -4.06 -2.73 3.37
CA LEU A 41 -4.22 -1.73 2.32
C LEU A 41 -4.56 -0.38 2.93
N LEU A 42 -3.88 0.67 2.49
CA LEU A 42 -4.03 2.01 3.02
C LEU A 42 -4.38 3.02 1.93
N ARG A 43 -5.19 4.01 2.28
CA ARG A 43 -5.28 5.28 1.55
C ARG A 43 -4.60 6.34 2.39
N ALA A 44 -3.38 6.72 2.02
CA ALA A 44 -2.48 7.45 2.90
C ALA A 44 -1.78 8.60 2.18
N SER A 45 -1.19 9.53 2.91
CA SER A 45 -0.35 10.57 2.33
C SER A 45 1.10 10.11 2.11
N TRP A 46 1.88 10.88 1.35
CA TRP A 46 3.34 10.69 1.29
C TRP A 46 4.02 10.77 2.66
N ARG A 47 3.53 11.63 3.55
CA ARG A 47 4.05 11.75 4.91
C ARG A 47 3.85 10.44 5.68
N ASP A 48 2.68 9.83 5.55
CA ASP A 48 2.38 8.54 6.19
C ASP A 48 3.27 7.44 5.63
N ALA A 49 3.50 7.40 4.32
CA ALA A 49 4.43 6.44 3.71
C ALA A 49 5.84 6.55 4.30
N LEU A 50 6.35 7.78 4.52
CA LEU A 50 7.65 8.01 5.14
C LEU A 50 7.66 7.58 6.62
N LEU A 51 6.62 7.93 7.38
CA LEU A 51 6.49 7.52 8.78
C LEU A 51 6.44 5.99 8.93
N LEU A 52 5.69 5.31 8.06
CA LEU A 52 5.58 3.85 8.06
C LEU A 52 6.91 3.17 7.75
N ASN A 53 7.69 3.69 6.81
CA ASN A 53 9.05 3.18 6.54
C ASN A 53 9.98 3.36 7.75
N LEU A 54 9.81 4.44 8.51
CA LEU A 54 10.69 4.75 9.64
C LEU A 54 10.31 3.99 10.92
N TYR A 55 9.01 3.78 11.15
CA TYR A 55 8.50 3.36 12.46
C TYR A 55 7.80 2.00 12.48
N SER A 56 7.35 1.46 11.34
CA SER A 56 6.71 0.14 11.35
C SER A 56 7.73 -0.95 11.67
N ARG A 57 7.34 -1.86 12.57
CA ARG A 57 8.17 -3.00 12.99
C ARG A 57 7.63 -4.32 12.46
N LEU A 58 6.39 -4.31 11.97
CA LEU A 58 5.69 -5.51 11.51
C LEU A 58 5.60 -5.62 9.98
N THR A 59 5.57 -4.50 9.26
CA THR A 59 5.55 -4.55 7.79
C THR A 59 6.92 -4.95 7.24
N GLN A 60 6.92 -5.72 6.16
CA GLN A 60 8.14 -6.10 5.46
C GLN A 60 8.61 -5.02 4.48
N ARG A 61 7.67 -4.24 3.94
CA ARG A 61 7.89 -3.19 2.94
C ARG A 61 6.70 -2.24 2.90
N VAL A 62 6.91 -1.02 2.40
CA VAL A 62 5.84 -0.07 2.12
C VAL A 62 5.77 0.08 0.60
N LEU A 63 4.73 -0.50 -0.02
CA LEU A 63 4.57 -0.49 -1.47
C LEU A 63 3.52 0.52 -1.90
N VAL A 64 3.83 1.31 -2.93
CA VAL A 64 2.87 2.19 -3.60
C VAL A 64 2.27 1.46 -4.79
N GLN A 65 0.94 1.46 -4.90
CA GLN A 65 0.26 0.94 -6.08
C GLN A 65 0.31 1.99 -7.21
N VAL A 66 1.00 1.66 -8.29
CA VAL A 66 1.15 2.54 -9.47
C VAL A 66 0.09 2.31 -10.55
N GLY A 67 -0.63 1.19 -10.49
CA GLY A 67 -1.70 0.87 -11.43
C GLY A 67 -2.39 -0.45 -11.11
N GLN A 68 -3.64 -0.59 -11.54
CA GLN A 68 -4.42 -1.83 -11.45
C GLN A 68 -5.37 -1.93 -12.64
N ARG A 69 -5.27 -3.02 -13.42
CA ARG A 69 -6.17 -3.28 -14.55
C ARG A 69 -6.30 -4.80 -14.75
N MET A 70 -7.42 -5.23 -15.30
CA MET A 70 -7.54 -6.59 -15.86
C MET A 70 -6.73 -6.68 -17.16
N TYR A 71 -6.11 -7.83 -17.41
CA TYR A 71 -5.37 -8.08 -18.65
C TYR A 71 -5.75 -9.44 -19.24
N ARG A 72 -5.60 -9.60 -20.55
CA ARG A 72 -5.93 -10.83 -21.29
C ARG A 72 -4.72 -11.40 -22.03
N ASN A 73 -3.81 -10.55 -22.47
CA ASN A 73 -2.58 -10.94 -23.16
C ASN A 73 -1.42 -10.00 -22.76
N GLU A 74 -0.22 -10.30 -23.26
CA GLU A 74 1.02 -9.61 -22.93
C GLU A 74 1.06 -8.17 -23.43
N ASN A 75 0.34 -7.83 -24.51
CA ASN A 75 0.28 -6.45 -25.00
C ASN A 75 -0.47 -5.56 -24.01
N ASP A 76 -1.48 -6.09 -23.31
CA ASP A 76 -2.20 -5.35 -22.27
C ASP A 76 -1.27 -5.00 -21.09
N LEU A 77 -0.35 -5.91 -20.73
CA LEU A 77 0.66 -5.68 -19.67
C LEU A 77 1.66 -4.60 -20.08
N TYR A 78 2.17 -4.68 -21.31
CA TYR A 78 3.08 -3.67 -21.85
C TYR A 78 2.41 -2.29 -21.92
N GLY A 79 1.19 -2.23 -22.46
CA GLY A 79 0.39 -1.02 -22.53
C GLY A 79 0.18 -0.41 -21.14
N MET A 80 -0.28 -1.21 -20.18
CA MET A 80 -0.47 -0.76 -18.80
C MET A 80 0.82 -0.21 -18.17
N ALA A 81 1.95 -0.89 -18.34
CA ALA A 81 3.22 -0.41 -17.79
C ALA A 81 3.69 0.89 -18.45
N SER A 82 3.46 1.06 -19.76
CA SER A 82 3.82 2.27 -20.50
C SER A 82 2.93 3.48 -20.20
N GLU A 83 1.69 3.26 -19.76
CA GLU A 83 0.75 4.32 -19.36
C GLU A 83 1.06 4.94 -17.98
N VAL A 84 1.89 4.28 -17.17
CA VAL A 84 2.33 4.82 -15.88
C VAL A 84 3.33 5.95 -16.14
N ALA A 85 3.07 7.12 -15.56
CA ALA A 85 3.99 8.25 -15.58
C ALA A 85 5.16 8.01 -14.61
N TRP A 86 6.18 7.27 -15.05
CA TRP A 86 7.32 6.86 -14.23
C TRP A 86 8.27 8.02 -13.85
N GLU A 87 8.26 9.08 -14.64
CA GLU A 87 9.13 10.24 -14.52
C GLU A 87 8.64 11.32 -13.54
N ILE A 88 7.45 11.15 -12.97
CA ILE A 88 6.75 12.18 -12.16
C ILE A 88 6.57 11.73 -10.71
#